data_AF-A0A0A1CQM0-F1
#
_entry.id   AF-A0A0A1CQM0-F1
#
_cell.length_a   1.000
_cell.length_b   1.000
_cell.length_c   1.000
_cell.angle_alpha   90.00
_cell.angle_beta   90.00
_cell.angle_gamma   90.00
#
_symmetry.space_group_name_H-M   'P 1'
#
loop_
_entity.id
_entity.type
_entity.pdbx_description
1 polymer ?
#
loop_
_entity_poly.entity_id
_entity_poly.type
_entity_poly.pdbx_seq_one_letter_code
_entity_poly.pdbx_strand_id
1 'polypeptide(L)'
;AIPSIFNVLLVCIVFWLIFSITGVQFFKGKFFKCLDSNTRERLAATVVPNKSECLRQNHTWANSNINFDNATNGFLALYQIATFEGWMEIM
;
A
#
# COMPACT_ATOMS: atom_id res chain seq x y z
N ALA A 1 -35.47 1.01 0.64
CA ALA A 1 -34.17 0.33 0.86
C ALA A 1 -32.99 1.14 0.30
N ILE A 2 -33.04 1.63 -0.94
CA ILE A 2 -31.94 2.41 -1.56
C ILE A 2 -31.57 3.68 -0.78
N PRO A 3 -32.53 4.51 -0.29
CA PRO A 3 -32.19 5.73 0.47
C PRO A 3 -31.46 5.44 1.79
N SER A 4 -31.82 4.35 2.47
CA SER A 4 -31.18 3.95 3.73
C SER A 4 -29.78 3.40 3.53
N ILE A 5 -29.51 2.72 2.41
CA ILE A 5 -28.16 2.21 2.08
C ILE A 5 -27.19 3.37 1.83
N PHE A 6 -27.64 4.43 1.14
CA PHE A 6 -26.81 5.60 0.87
C PHE A 6 -26.33 6.29 2.16
N ASN A 7 -27.21 6.43 3.16
CA ASN A 7 -26.85 7.00 4.45
C ASN A 7 -25.76 6.17 5.16
N VAL A 8 -25.89 4.84 5.14
CA VAL A 8 -24.89 3.94 5.75
C VAL A 8 -23.56 4.04 5.00
N LEU A 9 -23.58 4.03 3.67
CA LEU A 9 -22.37 4.15 2.85
C LEU A 9 -21.63 5.47 3.10
N LEU A 10 -22.35 6.59 3.24
CA LEU A 10 -21.74 7.89 3.52
C LEU A 10 -20.98 7.87 4.85
N VAL A 11 -21.59 7.32 5.91
CA VAL A 11 -20.92 7.19 7.23
C VAL A 11 -19.69 6.27 7.13
N CYS A 12 -19.80 5.14 6.41
CA CYS A 12 -18.67 4.24 6.18
C CYS A 12 -17.52 4.93 5.44
N ILE A 13 -17.81 5.71 4.39
CA ILE A 13 -16.80 6.43 3.61
C ILE A 13 -16.07 7.44 4.50
N VAL A 14 -16.78 8.20 5.34
CA VAL A 14 -16.13 9.16 6.26
C VAL A 14 -15.23 8.43 7.25
N PHE A 15 -15.69 7.32 7.83
CA PHE A 15 -14.88 6.54 8.77
C PHE A 15 -13.64 5.96 8.10
N TRP A 16 -13.79 5.36 6.92
CA TRP A 16 -12.67 4.81 6.15
C TRP A 16 -11.69 5.88 5.68
N LEU A 17 -12.17 7.10 5.40
CA LEU A 17 -11.31 8.23 5.04
C LEU A 17 -10.37 8.58 6.18
N ILE A 18 -10.86 8.56 7.43
CA ILE A 18 -10.01 8.83 8.61
C ILE A 18 -8.88 7.79 8.67
N PHE A 19 -9.19 6.49 8.61
CA PHE A 19 -8.15 5.44 8.60
C PHE A 19 -7.22 5.54 7.40
N SER A 20 -7.73 5.91 6.24
CA SER A 20 -6.93 6.09 5.04
C SER A 20 -5.92 7.23 5.22
N ILE A 21 -6.35 8.39 5.75
CA ILE A 21 -5.46 9.52 6.05
C ILE A 21 -4.43 9.14 7.11
N THR A 22 -4.86 8.48 8.20
CA THR A 22 -3.94 7.98 9.23
C THR A 22 -2.93 6.99 8.64
N GLY A 23 -3.37 6.07 7.79
CA GLY A 23 -2.51 5.12 7.10
C GLY A 23 -1.48 5.81 6.21
N VAL A 24 -1.88 6.84 5.46
CA VAL A 24 -0.96 7.66 4.66
C VAL A 24 0.09 8.33 5.54
N GLN A 25 -0.29 8.91 6.68
CA GLN A 25 0.65 9.54 7.60
C GLN A 25 1.74 8.57 8.08
N PHE A 26 1.40 7.31 8.36
CA PHE A 26 2.33 6.32 8.92
C PHE A 26 3.15 5.57 7.87
N PHE A 27 2.55 5.27 6.72
CA PHE A 27 3.08 4.29 5.77
C PHE A 27 3.42 4.86 4.38
N LYS A 28 3.22 6.15 4.14
CA LYS A 28 3.62 6.81 2.89
C LYS A 28 5.10 6.58 2.60
N GLY A 29 5.38 6.08 1.40
CA GLY A 29 6.73 5.82 0.91
C GLY A 29 7.40 4.57 1.51
N LYS A 30 6.73 3.81 2.38
CA LYS A 30 7.34 2.62 3.02
C LYS A 30 7.14 1.31 2.26
N PHE A 31 6.22 1.28 1.29
CA PHE A 31 5.92 0.08 0.48
C PHE A 31 6.84 -0.12 -0.74
N PHE A 32 7.87 0.72 -0.87
CA PHE A 32 8.87 0.56 -1.91
C PHE A 32 9.82 -0.60 -1.60
N LYS A 33 10.19 -1.33 -2.66
CA LYS A 33 11.06 -2.49 -2.61
C LYS A 33 12.06 -2.47 -3.75
N CYS A 34 13.25 -3.01 -3.49
CA CYS A 34 14.23 -3.27 -4.53
C CYS A 34 13.94 -4.66 -5.13
N LEU A 35 13.81 -4.70 -6.46
CA LEU A 35 13.60 -5.92 -7.23
C LEU A 35 14.86 -6.23 -8.04
N ASP A 36 15.28 -7.49 -8.02
CA ASP A 36 16.36 -7.97 -8.88
C ASP A 36 15.97 -7.79 -10.36
N SER A 37 16.94 -7.41 -11.19
CA SER A 37 16.70 -7.16 -12.62
C SER A 37 16.48 -8.45 -13.43
N ASN A 38 17.02 -9.58 -12.96
CA ASN A 38 16.92 -10.87 -13.63
C ASN A 38 15.70 -11.66 -13.14
N THR A 39 15.54 -11.81 -11.82
CA THR A 39 14.47 -12.65 -11.24
C THR A 39 13.20 -11.88 -10.89
N ARG A 40 13.25 -10.54 -10.83
CA ARG A 40 12.17 -9.66 -10.34
C ARG A 40 11.73 -9.96 -8.90
N GLU A 41 12.56 -10.66 -8.13
CA GLU A 41 12.27 -10.98 -6.74
C GLU A 41 12.70 -9.85 -5.80
N ARG A 42 12.04 -9.76 -4.64
CA ARG A 42 12.39 -8.77 -3.61
C ARG A 42 13.74 -9.12 -3.00
N LEU A 43 14.69 -8.20 -3.10
CA LEU A 43 15.99 -8.32 -2.45
C LEU A 43 15.86 -8.06 -0.94
N ALA A 44 16.62 -8.82 -0.14
CA ALA A 44 16.64 -8.66 1.31
C ALA A 44 17.28 -7.32 1.71
N ALA A 45 16.74 -6.68 2.74
CA ALA A 45 17.25 -5.41 3.26
C ALA A 45 18.69 -5.51 3.83
N THR A 46 19.16 -6.72 4.13
CA THR A 46 20.56 -6.99 4.53
C THR A 46 21.55 -6.81 3.39
N VAL A 47 21.12 -7.08 2.14
CA VAL A 47 21.95 -6.94 0.94
C VAL A 47 21.86 -5.52 0.38
N VAL A 48 20.63 -4.98 0.31
CA VAL A 48 20.36 -3.65 -0.23
C VAL A 48 19.57 -2.83 0.79
N PRO A 49 20.26 -2.05 1.66
CA PRO A 49 19.59 -1.31 2.72
C PRO A 49 18.86 -0.05 2.23
N ASN A 50 19.35 0.56 1.14
CA ASN A 50 18.90 1.88 0.68
C ASN A 50 18.57 1.88 -0.81
N LYS A 51 17.67 2.80 -1.23
CA LYS A 51 17.33 3.04 -2.63
C LYS A 51 18.57 3.33 -3.50
N SER A 52 19.53 4.10 -2.99
CA SER A 52 20.74 4.45 -3.73
C SER A 52 21.59 3.22 -4.06
N GLU A 53 21.65 2.25 -3.14
CA GLU A 53 22.39 1.01 -3.33
C GLU A 53 21.68 0.10 -4.35
N CYS A 54 20.34 0.05 -4.29
CA CYS A 54 19.53 -0.67 -5.28
C CYS A 54 19.82 -0.18 -6.71
N LEU A 55 19.81 1.13 -6.91
CA LEU A 55 20.05 1.72 -8.23
C LEU A 55 21.51 1.59 -8.68
N ARG A 56 22.47 1.61 -7.74
CA ARG A 56 23.90 1.42 -8.04
C ARG A 56 24.20 0.03 -8.58
N GLN A 57 23.51 -0.99 -8.07
CA GLN A 57 23.65 -2.38 -8.52
C GLN A 57 22.81 -2.69 -9.77
N ASN A 58 22.26 -1.67 -10.43
CA ASN A 58 21.42 -1.78 -11.63
C ASN A 58 20.16 -2.65 -11.40
N HIS A 59 19.58 -2.56 -10.19
CA HIS A 59 18.31 -3.17 -9.81
C HIS A 59 17.15 -2.17 -9.91
N THR A 60 15.91 -2.68 -9.90
CA THR A 60 14.71 -1.85 -10.08
C THR A 60 14.10 -1.48 -8.73
N TRP A 61 13.98 -0.18 -8.44
CA TRP A 61 13.26 0.31 -7.27
C TRP A 61 11.78 0.50 -7.59
N ALA A 62 10.94 -0.46 -7.19
CA ALA A 62 9.53 -0.50 -7.51
C ALA A 62 8.65 -0.29 -6.26
N ASN A 63 7.48 0.31 -6.46
CA ASN A 63 6.47 0.42 -5.42
C ASN A 63 5.51 -0.78 -5.49
N SER A 64 4.85 -1.10 -4.38
CA SER A 64 3.76 -2.07 -4.39
C SER A 64 2.50 -1.45 -5.00
N ASN A 65 1.71 -2.23 -5.75
CA ASN A 65 0.52 -1.75 -6.46
C ASN A 65 -0.55 -1.21 -5.49
N ILE A 66 -0.70 -1.87 -4.34
CA ILE A 66 -1.53 -1.44 -3.22
C ILE A 66 -0.60 -0.87 -2.15
N ASN A 67 -0.83 0.37 -1.74
CA ASN A 67 0.02 1.12 -0.82
C ASN A 67 -0.78 2.25 -0.14
N PHE A 68 -0.12 2.97 0.77
CA PHE A 68 -0.68 4.12 1.48
C PHE A 68 0.00 5.43 1.06
N ASP A 69 0.32 5.63 -0.22
CA ASP A 69 0.96 6.87 -0.67
C ASP A 69 -0.02 8.04 -0.84
N ASN A 70 -1.29 7.72 -1.08
CA ASN A 70 -2.40 8.66 -1.19
C ASN A 70 -3.68 8.06 -0.58
N ALA A 71 -4.67 8.89 -0.31
CA ALA A 71 -5.90 8.47 0.35
C ALA A 71 -6.68 7.43 -0.47
N THR A 72 -6.74 7.57 -1.80
CA THR A 72 -7.46 6.63 -2.67
C THR A 72 -6.85 5.23 -2.64
N ASN A 73 -5.53 5.11 -2.70
CA ASN A 73 -4.84 3.83 -2.57
C ASN A 73 -5.00 3.26 -1.16
N GLY A 74 -4.99 4.12 -0.13
CA GLY A 74 -5.31 3.71 1.24
C GLY A 74 -6.73 3.14 1.36
N PHE A 75 -7.71 3.68 0.64
CA PHE A 75 -9.06 3.11 0.57
C PHE A 75 -9.08 1.71 -0.06
N LEU A 76 -8.34 1.51 -1.15
CA LEU A 76 -8.21 0.19 -1.80
C LEU A 76 -7.51 -0.82 -0.86
N ALA A 77 -6.49 -0.38 -0.13
CA ALA A 77 -5.81 -1.20 0.86
C ALA A 77 -6.75 -1.60 2.02
N LEU A 78 -7.50 -0.65 2.56
CA LEU A 78 -8.51 -0.90 3.60
C LEU A 78 -9.61 -1.85 3.12
N TYR A 79 -10.03 -1.72 1.86
CA TYR A 79 -10.98 -2.63 1.25
C TYR A 79 -10.44 -4.06 1.21
N GLN A 80 -9.21 -4.28 0.75
CA GLN A 80 -8.57 -5.61 0.71
C GLN A 80 -8.40 -6.24 2.10
N ILE A 81 -8.03 -5.43 3.09
CA ILE A 81 -7.96 -5.86 4.50
C ILE A 81 -9.35 -6.28 5.00
N ALA A 82 -10.39 -5.50 4.70
CA ALA A 82 -11.76 -5.80 5.14
C ALA A 82 -12.35 -7.05 4.47
N THR A 83 -11.95 -7.36 3.23
CA THR A 83 -12.36 -8.57 2.52
C THR A 83 -11.47 -9.78 2.80
N PHE A 84 -10.36 -9.60 3.53
CA PHE A 84 -9.34 -10.63 3.77
C PHE A 84 -8.74 -11.23 2.48
N GLU A 85 -8.76 -10.46 1.39
CA GLU A 85 -8.22 -10.86 0.09
C GLU A 85 -7.00 -9.99 -0.22
N GLY A 86 -5.82 -10.60 -0.34
CA GLY A 86 -4.56 -9.86 -0.59
C GLY A 86 -3.99 -9.11 0.62
N TRP A 87 -4.63 -9.18 1.78
CA TRP A 87 -4.21 -8.47 3.00
C TRP A 87 -2.78 -8.81 3.48
N MET A 88 -2.30 -10.03 3.22
CA MET A 88 -0.96 -10.47 3.64
C MET A 88 0.17 -9.69 2.96
N GLU A 89 -0.05 -9.13 1.77
CA GLU A 89 0.96 -8.31 1.09
C GLU A 89 1.05 -6.89 1.67
N ILE A 90 0.01 -6.46 2.39
CA ILE A 90 -0.11 -5.14 3.00
C ILE A 90 0.49 -5.14 4.43
N MET A 91 0.44 -6.29 5.12
CA MET A 91 0.96 -6.46 6.49
C MET A 91 2.47 -6.69 6.57
#